data_AF-A0A1E3VRY1-F1
#
_entry.id   AF-A0A1E3VRY1-F1
#
_cell.length_a   1.000
_cell.length_b   1.000
_cell.length_c   1.000
_cell.angle_alpha   90.00
_cell.angle_beta   90.00
_cell.angle_gamma   90.00
#
_symmetry.space_group_name_H-M   'P 1'
#
loop_
_entity.id
_entity.type
_entity.pdbx_description
1 polymer ?
#
loop_
_entity_poly.entity_id
_entity_poly.type
_entity_poly.pdbx_seq_one_letter_code
_entity_poly.pdbx_strand_id
1 'polypeptide(L)'
;MSLKIRLARAGAKKRPFYRIVVADSRSPRDGRYIEKIGTFNPLLPRDSEERVTFDQDRAKHWLSNGALPTDRVLRFFDAAGLMKREARNNPEKAKPGKKRLEREEAKKAADEAKVKEAEDAKKAAEEAKVAEDAAAKDAAAAAEEEASVEAADEAVVEAADEAAAPAEGEAEKAAE
;
A
#
# COMPACT_ATOMS: atom_id res chain seq x y z
N MET A 1 -34.00 -3.08 -25.35
CA MET A 1 -34.12 -4.28 -26.18
C MET A 1 -32.74 -4.54 -26.73
N SER A 2 -32.12 -5.65 -26.35
CA SER A 2 -30.85 -6.06 -26.96
C SER A 2 -30.86 -7.56 -27.17
N LEU A 3 -30.51 -7.95 -28.40
CA LEU A 3 -30.27 -9.34 -28.75
C LEU A 3 -29.02 -9.81 -28.04
N LYS A 4 -29.11 -10.97 -27.39
CA LYS A 4 -27.99 -11.58 -26.68
C LYS A 4 -27.75 -12.98 -27.19
N ILE A 5 -26.47 -13.31 -27.36
CA ILE A 5 -26.02 -14.68 -27.59
C ILE A 5 -25.68 -15.29 -26.24
N ARG A 6 -26.52 -16.22 -25.79
CA ARG A 6 -26.50 -16.76 -24.42
C ARG A 6 -26.61 -18.28 -24.40
N LEU A 7 -26.29 -18.85 -23.24
CA LEU A 7 -26.43 -20.28 -22.99
C LEU A 7 -27.79 -20.56 -22.36
N ALA A 8 -28.57 -21.41 -23.01
CA ALA A 8 -29.80 -21.99 -22.47
C ALA A 8 -29.52 -23.42 -21.99
N ARG A 9 -30.03 -23.82 -20.83
CA ARG A 9 -29.82 -25.17 -20.29
C ARG A 9 -30.87 -26.11 -20.87
N ALA A 10 -30.42 -27.25 -21.41
CA ALA A 10 -31.28 -28.27 -21.99
C ALA A 10 -30.95 -29.69 -21.52
N GLY A 11 -30.15 -29.82 -20.45
CA GLY A 11 -29.76 -31.11 -19.86
C GLY A 11 -30.58 -31.50 -18.62
N ALA A 12 -30.51 -32.76 -18.24
CA ALA A 12 -31.21 -33.31 -17.08
C ALA A 12 -30.61 -32.84 -15.74
N LYS A 13 -31.24 -33.23 -14.62
CA LYS A 13 -30.69 -33.05 -13.27
C LYS A 13 -29.31 -33.72 -13.19
N LYS A 14 -28.33 -33.03 -12.61
CA LYS A 14 -26.91 -33.46 -12.50
C LYS A 14 -26.18 -33.73 -13.83
N ARG A 15 -26.82 -33.52 -14.99
CA ARG A 15 -26.19 -33.64 -16.32
C ARG A 15 -26.40 -32.35 -17.13
N PRO A 16 -25.58 -31.31 -16.90
CA PRO A 16 -25.72 -30.04 -17.61
C PRO A 16 -25.35 -30.19 -19.09
N PHE A 17 -26.22 -29.68 -19.96
CA PHE A 17 -25.99 -29.50 -21.39
C PHE A 17 -26.55 -28.14 -21.78
N TYR A 18 -25.79 -27.38 -22.58
CA TYR A 18 -26.16 -26.02 -22.96
C TYR A 18 -26.32 -25.89 -24.46
N ARG A 19 -27.32 -25.11 -24.87
CA ARG A 19 -27.51 -24.66 -26.25
C ARG A 19 -27.03 -23.22 -26.34
N ILE A 20 -26.25 -22.91 -27.38
CA ILE A 20 -25.88 -21.54 -27.70
C ILE A 20 -27.02 -20.97 -28.55
N VAL A 21 -27.74 -20.00 -27.99
CA VAL A 21 -28.97 -19.45 -28.58
C VAL A 21 -28.91 -17.93 -28.67
N VAL A 22 -29.55 -17.40 -29.71
CA VAL A 22 -29.81 -15.97 -29.88
C VAL A 22 -31.22 -15.69 -29.37
N ALA A 23 -31.32 -14.81 -28.37
CA ALA A 23 -32.61 -14.43 -27.78
C ALA A 23 -32.58 -12.98 -27.31
N ASP A 24 -33.75 -12.38 -27.15
CA ASP A 24 -33.84 -11.07 -26.49
C ASP A 24 -33.45 -11.18 -25.01
N SER A 25 -32.84 -10.13 -24.50
CA SER A 25 -32.44 -10.00 -23.10
C SER A 25 -33.55 -10.27 -22.07
N ARG A 26 -34.82 -9.96 -22.39
CA ARG A 26 -35.97 -10.07 -21.50
C ARG A 26 -36.59 -11.47 -21.49
N SER A 27 -36.28 -12.30 -22.50
CA SER A 27 -36.82 -13.65 -22.59
C SER A 27 -36.27 -14.54 -21.47
N PRO A 28 -37.05 -15.46 -20.88
CA PRO A 28 -36.57 -16.36 -19.84
C PRO A 28 -35.41 -17.25 -20.34
N ARG A 29 -34.52 -17.68 -19.43
CA ARG A 29 -33.25 -18.37 -19.79
C ARG A 29 -33.46 -19.55 -20.74
N ASP A 30 -34.38 -20.44 -20.40
CA ASP A 30 -34.64 -21.70 -21.11
C ASP A 30 -35.94 -21.62 -21.93
N GLY A 31 -36.47 -20.42 -22.18
CA GLY A 31 -37.71 -20.21 -22.93
C GLY A 31 -37.50 -20.06 -24.44
N ARG A 32 -38.43 -19.32 -25.06
CA ARG A 32 -38.39 -19.03 -26.50
C ARG A 32 -37.11 -18.25 -26.85
N TYR A 33 -36.43 -18.73 -27.88
CA TYR A 33 -35.30 -18.09 -28.54
C TYR A 33 -35.63 -17.87 -30.02
N ILE A 34 -34.83 -17.06 -30.69
CA ILE A 34 -34.98 -16.77 -32.12
C ILE A 34 -34.33 -17.90 -32.93
N GLU A 35 -33.07 -18.20 -32.62
CA GLU A 35 -32.29 -19.21 -33.32
C GLU A 35 -31.31 -19.93 -32.39
N LYS A 36 -31.09 -21.22 -32.65
CA LYS A 36 -30.03 -22.01 -32.03
C LYS A 36 -28.84 -22.07 -32.99
N ILE A 37 -27.71 -21.52 -32.58
CA ILE A 37 -26.48 -21.48 -33.39
C ILE A 37 -25.49 -22.59 -33.02
N GLY A 38 -25.65 -23.21 -31.86
CA GLY A 38 -24.69 -24.23 -31.41
C GLY A 38 -25.03 -24.91 -30.09
N THR A 39 -24.06 -25.63 -29.56
CA THR A 39 -24.14 -26.39 -28.32
C THR A 39 -22.83 -26.32 -27.53
N PHE A 40 -22.94 -26.50 -26.21
CA PHE A 40 -21.81 -26.57 -25.29
C PHE A 40 -22.07 -27.65 -24.24
N ASN A 41 -21.16 -28.62 -24.16
CA ASN A 41 -21.19 -29.70 -23.19
C ASN A 41 -20.03 -29.57 -22.19
N PRO A 42 -20.27 -29.11 -20.95
CA PRO A 42 -19.20 -28.95 -19.96
C PRO A 42 -18.66 -30.28 -19.40
N LEU A 43 -19.36 -31.40 -19.62
CA LEU A 43 -18.97 -32.72 -19.12
C LEU A 43 -17.87 -33.36 -19.97
N LEU A 44 -17.69 -32.89 -21.20
CA LEU A 44 -16.60 -33.35 -22.06
C LEU A 44 -15.25 -32.73 -21.62
N PRO A 45 -14.13 -33.47 -21.81
CA PRO A 45 -12.78 -32.96 -21.60
C PRO A 45 -12.55 -31.66 -22.35
N ARG A 46 -11.68 -30.79 -21.81
CA ARG A 46 -11.45 -29.44 -22.37
C ARG A 46 -10.90 -29.45 -23.78
N ASP A 47 -10.13 -30.47 -24.10
CA ASP A 47 -9.43 -30.64 -25.38
C ASP A 47 -10.30 -31.33 -26.43
N SER A 48 -11.53 -31.72 -26.08
CA SER A 48 -12.48 -32.29 -27.03
C SER A 48 -13.11 -31.20 -27.90
N GLU A 49 -13.03 -31.36 -29.22
CA GLU A 49 -13.67 -30.48 -30.19
C GLU A 49 -15.21 -30.49 -30.08
N GLU A 50 -15.78 -31.66 -29.76
CA GLU A 50 -17.22 -31.82 -29.57
C GLU A 50 -17.77 -31.07 -28.35
N ARG A 51 -16.87 -30.60 -27.47
CA ARG A 51 -17.24 -29.83 -26.29
C ARG A 51 -18.01 -28.57 -26.66
N VAL A 52 -17.63 -27.91 -27.76
CA VAL A 52 -18.22 -26.66 -28.23
C VAL A 52 -18.38 -26.76 -29.74
N THR A 53 -19.63 -26.82 -30.20
CA THR A 53 -19.95 -26.88 -31.63
C THR A 53 -20.92 -25.76 -31.98
N PHE A 54 -20.60 -24.96 -32.99
CA PHE A 54 -21.49 -23.90 -33.47
C PHE A 54 -21.20 -23.55 -34.92
N ASP A 55 -22.21 -23.00 -35.59
CA ASP A 55 -22.10 -22.45 -36.93
C ASP A 55 -21.45 -21.07 -36.88
N GLN A 56 -20.26 -20.94 -37.49
CA GLN A 56 -19.50 -19.69 -37.51
C GLN A 56 -20.15 -18.62 -38.38
N ASP A 57 -20.83 -19.00 -39.47
CA ASP A 57 -21.41 -18.05 -40.42
C ASP A 57 -22.67 -17.42 -39.83
N ARG A 58 -23.49 -18.23 -39.15
CA ARG A 58 -24.63 -17.71 -38.37
C ARG A 58 -24.16 -16.87 -37.20
N ALA A 59 -23.08 -17.24 -36.52
CA ALA A 59 -22.51 -16.41 -35.46
C ALA A 59 -22.08 -15.04 -35.99
N LYS A 60 -21.35 -14.97 -37.10
CA LYS A 60 -20.93 -13.71 -37.75
C LYS A 60 -22.13 -12.85 -38.16
N HIS A 61 -23.17 -13.46 -38.73
CA HIS A 61 -24.39 -12.75 -39.11
C HIS A 61 -25.04 -12.05 -37.89
N TRP A 62 -25.22 -12.78 -36.79
CA TRP A 62 -25.84 -12.20 -35.59
C TRP A 62 -24.97 -11.18 -34.89
N LEU A 63 -23.64 -11.36 -34.90
CA LEU A 63 -22.71 -10.36 -34.39
C LEU A 63 -22.79 -9.07 -35.22
N SER A 64 -22.91 -9.18 -36.55
CA SER A 64 -23.08 -8.03 -37.46
C SER A 64 -24.41 -7.31 -37.24
N ASN A 65 -25.46 -8.04 -36.86
CA ASN A 65 -26.75 -7.48 -36.47
C ASN A 65 -26.76 -6.86 -35.05
N GLY A 66 -25.61 -6.79 -34.37
CA GLY A 66 -25.49 -6.16 -33.05
C GLY A 66 -25.88 -7.07 -31.88
N ALA A 67 -25.93 -8.39 -32.06
CA ALA A 67 -26.16 -9.31 -30.94
C ALA A 67 -24.94 -9.34 -30.00
N LEU A 68 -25.17 -9.11 -28.71
CA LEU A 68 -24.11 -9.06 -27.71
C LEU A 68 -23.90 -10.46 -27.07
N PRO A 69 -22.70 -11.06 -27.21
CA PRO A 69 -22.40 -12.33 -26.56
C PRO A 69 -22.17 -12.18 -25.04
N THR A 70 -22.51 -13.22 -24.29
CA THR A 70 -22.22 -13.33 -22.84
C THR A 70 -20.77 -13.75 -22.58
N ASP A 71 -20.22 -13.50 -21.38
CA ASP A 71 -18.81 -13.75 -21.03
C ASP A 71 -18.31 -15.17 -21.35
N ARG A 72 -19.17 -16.18 -21.20
CA ARG A 72 -18.83 -17.57 -21.53
C ARG A 72 -18.83 -17.83 -23.03
N VAL A 73 -19.77 -17.26 -23.76
CA VAL A 73 -19.85 -17.38 -25.23
C VAL A 73 -18.70 -16.61 -25.88
N LEU A 74 -18.32 -15.46 -25.32
CA LEU A 74 -17.14 -14.71 -25.74
C LEU A 74 -15.88 -15.58 -25.73
N ARG A 75 -15.71 -16.46 -24.74
CA ARG A 75 -14.56 -17.40 -24.72
C ARG A 75 -14.57 -18.40 -25.88
N PHE A 76 -15.76 -18.82 -26.33
CA PHE A 76 -15.88 -19.73 -27.47
C PHE A 76 -15.59 -19.00 -28.77
N PHE A 77 -16.03 -17.75 -28.88
CA PHE A 77 -15.76 -16.90 -30.04
C PHE A 77 -14.30 -16.45 -30.11
N ASP A 78 -13.66 -16.20 -28.97
CA ASP A 78 -12.23 -15.89 -28.86
C ASP A 78 -11.38 -17.09 -29.28
N ALA A 79 -11.72 -18.30 -28.81
CA ALA A 79 -11.06 -19.53 -29.24
C ALA A 79 -11.22 -19.82 -30.75
N ALA A 80 -12.34 -19.38 -31.36
CA ALA A 80 -12.58 -19.49 -32.79
C ALA A 80 -12.09 -18.28 -33.62
N GLY A 81 -11.48 -17.28 -32.98
CA GLY A 81 -10.95 -16.09 -33.66
C GLY A 81 -12.00 -15.08 -34.16
N LEU A 82 -13.26 -15.19 -33.72
CA LEU A 82 -14.35 -14.29 -34.12
C LEU A 82 -14.34 -12.96 -33.35
N MET A 83 -13.99 -12.98 -32.07
CA MET A 83 -14.03 -11.80 -31.21
C MET A 83 -13.03 -11.93 -30.08
N LYS A 84 -12.17 -10.93 -29.91
CA LYS A 84 -11.13 -10.95 -28.87
C LYS A 84 -11.75 -10.63 -27.51
N ARG A 85 -11.51 -11.48 -26.52
CA ARG A 85 -11.87 -11.18 -25.14
C ARG A 85 -10.80 -10.26 -24.53
N GLU A 86 -11.22 -9.10 -24.05
CA GLU A 86 -10.35 -8.30 -23.20
C GLU A 86 -10.15 -8.99 -21.84
N ALA A 87 -8.88 -9.14 -21.44
CA ALA A 87 -8.54 -9.67 -20.14
C ALA A 87 -8.99 -8.66 -19.07
N ARG A 88 -9.91 -9.06 -18.20
CA ARG A 88 -10.31 -8.24 -17.05
C ARG A 88 -9.15 -8.21 -16.05
N ASN A 89 -8.35 -7.17 -16.09
CA ASN A 89 -7.35 -6.86 -15.07
C ASN A 89 -8.00 -5.99 -14.00
N ASN A 90 -7.99 -6.43 -12.74
CA ASN A 90 -8.35 -5.57 -11.61
C ASN A 90 -7.08 -5.18 -10.84
N PRO A 91 -6.49 -4.01 -11.14
CA PRO A 91 -5.24 -3.57 -10.51
C PRO A 91 -5.37 -3.36 -9.00
N GLU A 92 -6.60 -3.14 -8.50
CA GLU A 92 -6.83 -2.89 -7.07
C GLU A 92 -6.90 -4.18 -6.23
N LYS A 93 -7.05 -5.35 -6.86
CA LYS A 93 -7.11 -6.63 -6.13
C LYS A 93 -5.78 -6.99 -5.45
N ALA A 94 -4.67 -6.47 -5.95
CA ALA A 94 -3.34 -6.68 -5.38
C ALA A 94 -3.04 -5.73 -4.19
N LYS A 95 -3.83 -4.67 -3.99
CA LYS A 95 -3.63 -3.75 -2.88
C LYS A 95 -4.01 -4.43 -1.55
N PRO A 96 -3.15 -4.40 -0.51
CA PRO A 96 -3.51 -4.90 0.80
C PRO A 96 -4.69 -4.10 1.38
N GLY A 97 -5.60 -4.77 2.10
CA GLY A 97 -6.72 -4.08 2.75
C GLY A 97 -6.24 -3.04 3.78
N LYS A 98 -7.06 -2.00 4.02
CA LYS A 98 -6.76 -0.84 4.89
C LYS A 98 -6.11 -1.21 6.23
N LYS A 99 -6.66 -2.21 6.94
CA LYS A 99 -6.12 -2.69 8.23
C LYS A 99 -4.70 -3.26 8.16
N ARG A 100 -4.29 -3.82 7.01
CA ARG A 100 -2.92 -4.32 6.82
C ARG A 100 -1.97 -3.16 6.57
N LEU A 101 -2.40 -2.17 5.77
CA LEU A 101 -1.63 -0.95 5.50
C LEU A 101 -1.38 -0.18 6.80
N GLU A 102 -2.42 0.04 7.61
CA GLU A 102 -2.31 0.71 8.92
C GLU A 102 -1.34 -0.03 9.87
N ARG A 103 -1.35 -1.37 9.85
CA ARG A 103 -0.43 -2.18 10.66
C ARG A 103 1.00 -2.14 10.14
N GLU A 104 1.19 -2.13 8.83
CA GLU A 104 2.52 -2.03 8.19
C GLU A 104 3.10 -0.63 8.38
N GLU A 105 2.28 0.42 8.31
CA GLU A 105 2.67 1.81 8.59
C GLU A 105 3.01 1.99 10.08
N ALA A 106 2.20 1.45 11.00
CA ALA A 106 2.52 1.48 12.43
C ALA A 106 3.82 0.71 12.75
N LYS A 107 4.04 -0.43 12.09
CA LYS A 107 5.30 -1.19 12.23
C LYS A 107 6.49 -0.43 11.65
N LYS A 108 6.35 0.18 10.46
CA LYS A 108 7.41 0.99 9.84
C LYS A 108 7.73 2.22 10.67
N ALA A 109 6.72 2.92 11.20
CA ALA A 109 6.92 4.06 12.09
C ALA A 109 7.63 3.66 13.40
N ALA A 110 7.29 2.50 13.97
CA ALA A 110 7.96 1.97 15.16
C ALA A 110 9.41 1.52 14.87
N ASP A 111 9.68 0.95 13.71
CA ASP A 111 11.04 0.56 13.29
C ASP A 111 11.90 1.82 13.02
N GLU A 112 11.34 2.82 12.35
CA GLU A 112 12.02 4.07 12.02
C GLU A 112 12.32 4.91 13.28
N ALA A 113 11.41 4.91 14.27
CA ALA A 113 11.66 5.53 15.57
C ALA A 113 12.81 4.84 16.32
N LYS A 114 12.87 3.50 16.29
CA LYS A 114 13.97 2.74 16.90
C LYS A 114 15.31 2.95 16.21
N VAL A 115 15.31 3.09 14.89
CA VAL A 115 16.53 3.39 14.13
C VAL A 115 17.03 4.80 14.45
N LYS A 116 16.13 5.79 14.56
CA LYS A 116 16.47 7.16 14.97
C LYS A 116 17.03 7.21 16.38
N GLU A 117 16.35 6.59 17.36
CA GLU A 117 16.86 6.49 18.75
C GLU A 117 18.22 5.78 18.83
N ALA A 118 18.47 4.76 18.01
CA ALA A 118 19.75 4.07 17.97
C ALA A 118 20.87 4.89 17.29
N GLU A 119 20.54 5.74 16.31
CA GLU A 119 21.49 6.71 15.74
C GLU A 119 21.79 7.84 16.71
N ASP A 120 20.77 8.41 17.34
CA ASP A 120 20.91 9.48 18.34
C ASP A 120 21.74 8.99 19.55
N ALA A 121 21.54 7.76 20.02
CA ALA A 121 22.34 7.17 21.09
C ALA A 121 23.80 6.90 20.67
N LYS A 122 24.05 6.52 19.42
CA LYS A 122 25.43 6.38 18.90
C LYS A 122 26.13 7.72 18.75
N LYS A 123 25.41 8.74 18.29
CA LYS A 123 25.94 10.10 18.14
C LYS A 123 26.26 10.74 19.48
N ALA A 124 25.41 10.54 20.49
CA ALA A 124 25.69 11.00 21.86
C ALA A 124 26.89 10.25 22.51
N ALA A 125 27.07 8.96 22.21
CA ALA A 125 28.24 8.21 22.68
C ALA A 125 29.53 8.59 21.95
N GLU A 126 29.45 9.01 20.69
CA GLU A 126 30.58 9.55 19.92
C GLU A 126 30.95 10.96 20.42
N GLU A 127 29.97 11.80 20.71
CA GLU A 127 30.15 13.16 21.23
C GLU A 127 30.72 13.16 22.67
N ALA A 128 30.33 12.18 23.50
CA ALA A 128 30.94 11.95 24.81
C ALA A 128 32.41 11.49 24.72
N LYS A 129 32.77 10.70 23.69
CA LYS A 129 34.17 10.30 23.46
C LYS A 129 35.03 11.44 22.91
N VAL A 130 34.47 12.35 22.13
CA VAL A 130 35.17 13.56 21.65
C VAL A 130 35.38 14.58 22.79
N ALA A 131 34.45 14.66 23.75
CA ALA A 131 34.61 15.49 24.95
C ALA A 131 35.68 14.96 25.93
N GLU A 132 35.84 13.64 26.04
CA GLU A 132 36.89 13.02 26.87
C GLU A 132 38.30 13.24 26.27
N ASP A 133 38.43 13.27 24.94
CA ASP A 133 39.71 13.56 24.25
C ASP A 133 40.12 15.04 24.33
N ALA A 134 39.14 15.96 24.45
CA ALA A 134 39.41 17.39 24.66
C ALA A 134 39.87 17.72 26.10
N ALA A 135 39.34 17.01 27.11
CA ALA A 135 39.73 17.19 28.51
C ALA A 135 41.15 16.65 28.82
N ALA A 136 41.66 15.71 28.01
CA ALA A 136 43.04 15.25 28.12
C ALA A 136 44.08 16.26 27.54
N LYS A 137 43.62 17.30 26.82
CA LYS A 137 44.49 18.31 26.20
C LYS A 137 44.60 19.61 26.99
N ASP A 138 43.68 19.87 27.92
CA ASP A 138 43.67 21.08 28.77
C ASP A 138 44.53 20.95 30.04
N ALA A 139 44.86 19.73 30.47
CA ALA A 139 45.76 19.49 31.61
C ALA A 139 47.27 19.73 31.31
N ALA A 140 47.62 20.17 30.08
CA ALA A 140 48.98 20.49 29.68
C ALA A 140 49.23 22.00 29.46
N ALA A 141 48.24 22.87 29.69
CA ALA A 141 48.36 24.32 29.49
C ALA A 141 48.26 25.17 30.78
N ALA A 142 48.29 24.54 31.96
CA ALA A 142 48.30 25.22 33.26
C ALA A 142 49.70 25.30 33.91
N ALA A 143 50.77 25.29 33.11
CA ALA A 143 52.17 25.35 33.58
C ALA A 143 52.98 26.53 33.01
N GLU A 144 52.36 27.45 32.25
CA GLU A 144 53.02 28.67 31.72
C GLU A 144 52.07 29.88 31.76
N GLU A 145 51.55 30.27 32.93
CA GLU A 145 51.05 31.66 33.12
C GLU A 145 51.07 32.14 34.58
N GLU A 146 51.90 31.56 35.46
CA GLU A 146 52.24 32.16 36.76
C GLU A 146 53.63 32.82 36.66
N ALA A 147 53.76 33.88 35.84
CA ALA A 147 54.99 34.67 35.77
C ALA A 147 54.83 36.11 35.25
N SER A 148 53.60 36.63 35.05
CA SER A 148 53.45 37.95 34.39
C SER A 148 52.44 38.94 34.99
N VAL A 149 51.89 38.72 36.18
CA VAL A 149 50.92 39.69 36.79
C VAL A 149 51.32 40.21 38.17
N GLU A 150 52.58 40.02 38.57
CA GLU A 150 53.15 40.62 39.80
C GLU A 150 54.08 41.81 39.46
N ALA A 151 53.62 42.81 38.69
CA ALA A 151 54.44 44.02 38.40
C ALA A 151 53.65 45.25 37.86
N ALA A 152 52.36 45.41 38.18
CA ALA A 152 51.63 46.64 37.90
C ALA A 152 50.78 47.05 39.11
N ASP A 153 51.49 47.21 40.22
CA ASP A 153 51.10 48.00 41.37
C ASP A 153 50.92 49.48 40.97
N GLU A 154 50.14 50.23 41.76
CA GLU A 154 50.32 51.68 41.94
C GLU A 154 49.74 52.66 40.89
N ALA A 155 48.41 52.70 40.71
CA ALA A 155 47.76 53.95 40.32
C ALA A 155 46.28 53.99 40.74
N VAL A 156 46.04 54.78 41.79
CA VAL A 156 44.76 55.44 42.10
C VAL A 156 43.83 54.70 43.07
N VAL A 157 44.33 54.69 44.32
CA VAL A 157 43.72 55.20 45.58
C VAL A 157 42.28 54.82 45.87
N GLU A 158 42.01 54.05 46.93
CA GLU A 158 42.04 54.49 48.34
C GLU A 158 41.29 55.81 48.58
N ALA A 159 39.96 55.73 48.76
CA ALA A 159 39.21 56.55 49.72
C ALA A 159 37.72 56.14 49.74
N ALA A 160 37.25 55.80 50.94
CA ALA A 160 35.86 55.51 51.34
C ALA A 160 35.40 54.06 51.04
N ASP A 161 35.66 53.04 51.88
CA ASP A 161 35.42 52.97 53.34
C ASP A 161 33.93 53.30 53.63
N GLU A 162 33.05 52.51 54.25
CA GLU A 162 33.17 51.37 55.16
C GLU A 162 31.75 50.77 55.36
N ALA A 163 31.72 49.45 55.58
CA ALA A 163 30.75 48.60 56.30
C ALA A 163 29.25 48.95 56.47
N ALA A 164 28.38 47.96 56.14
CA ALA A 164 27.43 47.27 57.05
C ALA A 164 26.42 46.43 56.22
N ALA A 165 26.61 45.11 56.08
CA ALA A 165 26.12 44.01 56.94
C ALA A 165 24.73 43.43 56.52
N PRO A 166 24.59 42.08 56.39
CA PRO A 166 23.43 41.39 55.79
C PRO A 166 22.46 40.79 56.83
N ALA A 167 21.23 40.41 56.43
CA ALA A 167 20.41 39.48 57.21
C ALA A 167 19.33 38.77 56.35
N GLU A 168 19.23 37.46 56.60
CA GLU A 168 18.41 36.43 55.97
C GLU A 168 16.94 36.41 56.46
N GLY A 169 16.09 35.62 55.77
CA GLY A 169 14.75 35.26 56.27
C GLY A 169 13.95 34.39 55.30
N GLU A 170 14.08 33.06 55.45
CA GLU A 170 13.17 32.03 54.96
C GLU A 170 11.73 32.16 55.51
N ALA A 171 10.73 31.66 54.78
CA ALA A 171 9.76 30.63 55.24
C ALA A 171 8.43 30.64 54.44
N GLU A 172 8.24 29.57 53.65
CA GLU A 172 7.11 28.61 53.68
C GLU A 172 5.67 29.08 54.04
N LYS A 173 4.68 28.79 53.18
CA LYS A 173 3.71 27.66 53.31
C LYS A 173 2.27 27.94 52.80
N ALA A 174 1.81 27.00 51.97
CA ALA A 174 0.48 26.36 51.84
C ALA A 174 -0.85 27.12 51.60
N ALA A 175 -1.50 26.66 50.53
CA ALA A 175 -2.86 26.08 50.45
C ALA A 175 -4.08 26.88 50.96
N GLU A 176 -4.93 27.29 50.03
CA GLU A 176 -6.28 26.71 49.77
C GLU A 176 -6.70 27.02 48.34
#